data_AF-A0A359F7C0-F1
#
_entry.id   AF-A0A359F7C0-F1
#
_cell.length_a   1.000
_cell.length_b   1.000
_cell.length_c   1.000
_cell.angle_alpha   90.00
_cell.angle_beta   90.00
_cell.angle_gamma   90.00
#
_symmetry.space_group_name_H-M   'P 1'
#
loop_
_entity.id
_entity.type
_entity.pdbx_description
1 polymer ?
#
loop_
_entity_poly.entity_id
_entity_poly.type
_entity_poly.pdbx_seq_one_letter_code
_entity_poly.pdbx_strand_id
1 'polypeptide(L)'
;MSMVTVFLPDGSSRELPAGSTALDLATDIGPGLAKAALVALIDGSPTDLSAPLADTTTVEFVTDRAPEALEHLRHSTAHVLAQAVLQLWPGATFAGGPAIEDGFYYDFELPDGATFSESDLERIDVRMREIIAADQVFERFELDLEPAKVLMAAHPYKQAFMDLASAGEDADGEVSGGDQISFYRNTAASDTSGAGFVDMCRGPHVPSTGRLGHFALMRVAGAYFRGSEKNPMLQRIYGTAWANKKDLAAHLHRLEEAIKRDHRRLAAELDLVSWPEELGPGLAVWHPRGALVRKVMEDYSRSRHETGGYDFVFSPHIAKSVLWETSGHLDFYKDGMYPAMEMDGASYYPKPMNCPFHVMIYKSQQRSYRDLPIRLFELGAVYRYELSGAVHGLLRSRGFTQDDS
;
A
#
# COMPACT_ATOMS: atom_id res chain seq x y z
N MET A 1 13.29 -35.01 -32.23
CA MET A 1 12.97 -33.73 -31.57
C MET A 1 13.57 -33.81 -30.18
N SER A 2 14.29 -32.78 -29.72
CA SER A 2 14.75 -32.75 -28.33
C SER A 2 13.52 -32.69 -27.42
N MET A 3 13.55 -33.44 -26.33
CA MET A 3 12.52 -33.44 -25.29
C MET A 3 13.06 -32.72 -24.06
N VAL A 4 12.17 -32.12 -23.28
CA VAL A 4 12.46 -31.58 -21.94
C VAL A 4 11.67 -32.39 -20.91
N THR A 5 12.32 -32.70 -19.79
CA THR A 5 11.71 -33.38 -18.66
C THR A 5 11.35 -32.34 -17.61
N VAL A 6 10.08 -32.28 -17.23
CA VAL A 6 9.59 -31.37 -16.20
C VAL A 6 9.01 -32.15 -15.03
N PHE A 7 9.24 -31.67 -13.82
CA PHE A 7 8.81 -32.31 -12.57
C PHE A 7 7.59 -31.60 -11.99
N LEU A 8 6.69 -32.37 -11.39
CA LEU A 8 5.50 -31.87 -10.72
C LEU A 8 5.64 -32.01 -9.19
N PRO A 9 4.85 -31.26 -8.38
CA PRO A 9 4.97 -31.29 -6.93
C PRO A 9 4.69 -32.67 -6.28
N ASP A 10 3.99 -33.55 -6.99
CA ASP A 10 3.73 -34.93 -6.56
C ASP A 10 4.90 -35.89 -6.80
N GLY A 11 6.02 -35.38 -7.34
CA GLY A 11 7.22 -36.15 -7.68
C GLY A 11 7.12 -36.88 -9.03
N SER A 12 6.01 -36.75 -9.76
CA SER A 12 5.91 -37.27 -11.12
C SER A 12 6.63 -36.36 -12.11
N SER A 13 6.92 -36.89 -13.31
CA SER A 13 7.50 -36.13 -14.40
C SER A 13 6.66 -36.22 -15.67
N ARG A 14 6.87 -35.26 -16.58
CA ARG A 14 6.35 -35.26 -17.95
C ARG A 14 7.48 -34.98 -18.93
N GLU A 15 7.42 -35.63 -20.09
CA GLU A 15 8.30 -35.35 -21.21
C GLU A 15 7.52 -34.56 -22.26
N LEU A 16 8.01 -33.37 -22.61
CA LEU A 16 7.41 -32.48 -23.60
C LEU A 16 8.42 -32.15 -24.70
N PRO A 17 7.99 -31.82 -25.92
CA PRO A 17 8.89 -31.27 -26.94
C PRO A 17 9.63 -30.03 -26.42
N ALA A 18 10.90 -29.89 -26.77
CA ALA A 18 11.66 -28.68 -26.43
C ALA A 18 10.98 -27.42 -27.00
N GLY A 19 10.85 -26.39 -26.16
CA GLY A 19 10.11 -25.17 -26.48
C GLY A 19 8.64 -25.19 -26.04
N SER A 20 8.14 -26.30 -25.50
CA SER A 20 6.83 -26.34 -24.83
C SER A 20 6.77 -25.36 -23.66
N THR A 21 5.58 -24.79 -23.48
CA THR A 21 5.28 -23.78 -22.47
C THR A 21 4.64 -24.40 -21.23
N ALA A 22 4.54 -23.63 -20.14
CA ALA A 22 3.75 -24.04 -18.97
C ALA A 22 2.28 -24.31 -19.32
N LEU A 23 1.69 -23.60 -20.30
CA LEU A 23 0.35 -23.86 -20.79
C LEU A 23 0.25 -25.22 -21.52
N ASP A 24 1.27 -25.59 -22.29
CA ASP A 24 1.33 -26.91 -22.96
C ASP A 24 1.39 -28.03 -21.93
N LEU A 25 2.20 -27.88 -20.87
CA LEU A 25 2.25 -28.81 -19.74
C LEU A 25 0.88 -28.92 -19.04
N ALA A 26 0.22 -27.80 -18.75
CA ALA A 26 -1.11 -27.81 -18.15
C ALA A 26 -2.13 -28.55 -19.03
N THR A 27 -2.01 -28.40 -20.35
CA THR A 27 -2.87 -29.05 -21.34
C THR A 27 -2.62 -30.55 -21.43
N ASP A 28 -1.34 -30.97 -21.40
CA ASP A 28 -0.94 -32.38 -21.37
C ASP A 28 -1.44 -33.09 -20.10
N ILE A 29 -1.36 -32.44 -18.94
CA ILE A 29 -1.91 -32.97 -17.68
C ILE A 29 -3.44 -33.10 -17.76
N GLY A 30 -4.11 -32.08 -18.31
CA GLY A 30 -5.51 -32.20 -18.68
C GLY A 30 -6.21 -30.86 -18.92
N PRO A 31 -7.27 -30.87 -19.76
CA PRO A 31 -7.96 -29.64 -20.19
C PRO A 31 -8.58 -28.86 -19.03
N GLY A 32 -8.94 -29.53 -17.93
CA GLY A 32 -9.44 -28.87 -16.72
C GLY A 32 -8.38 -28.00 -16.03
N LEU A 33 -7.13 -28.48 -15.97
CA LEU A 33 -6.02 -27.74 -15.38
C LEU A 33 -5.60 -26.59 -16.29
N ALA A 34 -5.47 -26.82 -17.60
CA ALA A 34 -5.21 -25.74 -18.56
C ALA A 34 -6.25 -24.61 -18.46
N LYS A 35 -7.52 -24.97 -18.25
CA LYS A 35 -8.59 -23.99 -18.00
C LYS A 35 -8.56 -23.37 -16.60
N ALA A 36 -7.92 -23.96 -15.60
CA ALA A 36 -7.90 -23.41 -14.23
C ALA A 36 -6.62 -22.61 -13.92
N ALA A 37 -5.52 -22.92 -14.61
CA ALA A 37 -4.24 -22.27 -14.41
C ALA A 37 -4.31 -20.78 -14.76
N LEU A 38 -3.67 -19.97 -13.93
CA LEU A 38 -3.53 -18.53 -14.11
C LEU A 38 -2.06 -18.16 -14.32
N VAL A 39 -1.17 -18.74 -13.51
CA VAL A 39 0.27 -18.50 -13.50
C VAL A 39 0.96 -19.83 -13.17
N ALA A 40 2.21 -20.01 -13.60
CA ALA A 40 3.05 -21.14 -13.20
C ALA A 40 4.13 -20.68 -12.22
N LEU A 41 4.54 -21.56 -11.31
CA LEU A 41 5.75 -21.40 -10.52
C LEU A 41 6.80 -22.34 -11.10
N ILE A 42 7.82 -21.79 -11.75
CA ILE A 42 8.95 -22.56 -12.28
C ILE A 42 10.09 -22.44 -11.27
N ASP A 43 10.48 -23.57 -10.67
CA ASP A 43 11.45 -23.65 -9.58
C ASP A 43 11.14 -22.66 -8.43
N GLY A 44 9.85 -22.51 -8.13
CA GLY A 44 9.32 -21.63 -7.08
C GLY A 44 9.17 -20.15 -7.49
N SER A 45 9.54 -19.77 -8.71
CA SER A 45 9.43 -18.38 -9.19
C SER A 45 8.18 -18.20 -10.06
N PRO A 46 7.32 -17.18 -9.78
CA PRO A 46 6.14 -16.91 -10.61
C PRO A 46 6.50 -16.55 -12.05
N THR A 47 5.81 -17.16 -13.01
CA THR A 47 6.08 -17.00 -14.44
C THR A 47 4.80 -17.19 -15.27
N ASP A 48 4.66 -16.46 -16.37
CA ASP A 48 3.50 -16.58 -17.27
C ASP A 48 3.35 -18.01 -17.82
N LEU A 49 2.11 -18.40 -18.10
CA LEU A 49 1.84 -19.71 -18.70
C LEU A 49 2.44 -19.86 -20.11
N SER A 50 2.71 -18.75 -20.80
CA SER A 50 3.33 -18.72 -22.12
C SER A 50 4.86 -18.88 -22.10
N ALA A 51 5.49 -18.89 -20.92
CA ALA A 51 6.93 -19.02 -20.83
C ALA A 51 7.39 -20.44 -21.22
N PRO A 52 8.48 -20.56 -21.98
CA PRO A 52 9.05 -21.85 -22.35
C PRO A 52 9.64 -22.55 -21.12
N LEU A 53 9.46 -23.87 -21.06
CA LEU A 53 9.99 -24.70 -20.00
C LEU A 53 11.42 -25.16 -20.32
N ALA A 54 12.33 -24.97 -19.37
CA ALA A 54 13.67 -25.54 -19.45
C ALA A 54 13.67 -27.00 -18.97
N ASP A 55 14.66 -27.76 -19.42
CA ASP A 55 14.85 -29.15 -18.99
C ASP A 55 15.15 -29.21 -17.50
N THR A 56 14.64 -30.26 -16.83
CA THR A 56 14.81 -30.54 -15.41
C THR A 56 14.23 -29.51 -14.43
N THR A 57 13.28 -28.68 -14.89
CA THR A 57 12.59 -27.71 -14.03
C THR A 57 11.40 -28.33 -13.27
N THR A 58 11.09 -27.77 -12.11
CA THR A 58 9.87 -28.11 -11.35
C THR A 58 8.78 -27.08 -11.63
N VAL A 59 7.58 -27.52 -11.97
CA VAL A 59 6.46 -26.65 -12.32
C VAL A 59 5.26 -26.91 -11.42
N GLU A 60 4.79 -25.85 -10.76
CA GLU A 60 3.52 -25.81 -10.05
C GLU A 60 2.56 -24.82 -10.73
N PHE A 61 1.25 -25.02 -10.61
CA PHE A 61 0.25 -24.14 -11.20
C PHE A 61 -0.56 -23.42 -10.13
N VAL A 62 -0.55 -22.09 -10.20
CA VAL A 62 -1.44 -21.25 -9.41
C VAL A 62 -2.80 -21.19 -10.12
N THR A 63 -3.85 -21.55 -9.38
CA THR A 63 -5.24 -21.55 -9.87
C THR A 63 -6.09 -20.60 -9.04
N ASP A 64 -7.31 -20.30 -9.50
CA ASP A 64 -8.26 -19.41 -8.84
C ASP A 64 -8.64 -19.80 -7.39
N ARG A 65 -8.26 -20.99 -6.94
CA ARG A 65 -8.47 -21.49 -5.56
C ARG A 65 -7.35 -21.13 -4.60
N ALA A 66 -6.18 -20.77 -5.13
CA ALA A 66 -5.00 -20.48 -4.35
C ALA A 66 -5.03 -19.01 -3.89
N PRO A 67 -4.80 -18.69 -2.61
CA PRO A 67 -4.79 -17.30 -2.13
C PRO A 67 -3.86 -16.37 -2.91
N GLU A 68 -2.68 -16.87 -3.30
CA GLU A 68 -1.67 -16.18 -4.09
C GLU A 68 -2.17 -15.79 -5.50
N ALA A 69 -3.20 -16.45 -6.03
CA ALA A 69 -3.80 -16.07 -7.31
C ALA A 69 -4.39 -14.65 -7.29
N LEU A 70 -4.81 -14.16 -6.11
CA LEU A 70 -5.38 -12.83 -5.97
C LEU A 70 -4.37 -11.74 -6.35
N GLU A 71 -3.09 -11.92 -6.04
CA GLU A 71 -2.05 -10.97 -6.41
C GLU A 71 -1.97 -10.80 -7.93
N HIS A 72 -1.90 -11.91 -8.67
CA HIS A 72 -1.84 -11.91 -10.14
C HIS A 72 -3.13 -11.40 -10.79
N LEU A 73 -4.29 -11.75 -10.22
CA LEU A 73 -5.58 -11.22 -10.68
C LEU A 73 -5.65 -9.71 -10.50
N ARG A 74 -5.24 -9.19 -9.34
CA ARG A 74 -5.26 -7.76 -9.02
C ARG A 74 -4.28 -6.98 -9.88
N HIS A 75 -3.07 -7.49 -10.02
CA HIS A 75 -2.05 -6.90 -10.87
C HIS A 75 -2.50 -6.82 -12.34
N SER A 76 -3.05 -7.90 -12.87
CA SER A 76 -3.58 -7.93 -14.24
C SER A 76 -4.82 -7.04 -14.42
N THR A 77 -5.66 -6.90 -13.37
CA THR A 77 -6.79 -5.96 -13.38
C THR A 77 -6.31 -4.51 -13.40
N ALA A 78 -5.19 -4.20 -12.73
CA ALA A 78 -4.58 -2.87 -12.75
C ALA A 78 -4.15 -2.47 -14.18
N HIS A 79 -3.60 -3.40 -14.97
CA HIS A 79 -3.28 -3.14 -16.39
C HIS A 79 -4.52 -2.82 -17.22
N VAL A 80 -5.63 -3.53 -17.00
CA VAL A 80 -6.90 -3.24 -17.67
C VAL A 80 -7.44 -1.87 -17.27
N LEU A 81 -7.27 -1.46 -16.00
CA LEU A 81 -7.58 -0.11 -15.55
C LEU A 81 -6.74 0.93 -16.29
N ALA A 82 -5.43 0.72 -16.40
CA ALA A 82 -4.54 1.63 -17.13
C ALA A 82 -4.94 1.77 -18.61
N GLN A 83 -5.18 0.65 -19.29
CA GLN A 83 -5.67 0.64 -20.67
C GLN A 83 -6.99 1.41 -20.81
N ALA A 84 -7.95 1.18 -19.91
CA ALA A 84 -9.25 1.84 -19.94
C ALA A 84 -9.12 3.37 -19.80
N VAL A 85 -8.28 3.83 -18.87
CA VAL A 85 -8.03 5.26 -18.66
C VAL A 85 -7.38 5.89 -19.89
N LEU A 86 -6.33 5.29 -20.46
CA LEU A 86 -5.66 5.86 -21.63
C LEU A 86 -6.56 5.94 -22.88
N GLN A 87 -7.52 5.04 -23.01
CA GLN A 87 -8.49 5.07 -24.10
C GLN A 87 -9.57 6.14 -23.89
N LEU A 88 -9.97 6.40 -22.64
CA LEU A 88 -10.97 7.41 -22.30
C LEU A 88 -10.38 8.83 -22.24
N TRP A 89 -9.09 8.96 -21.93
CA TRP A 89 -8.35 10.22 -21.88
C TRP A 89 -7.11 10.18 -22.79
N PRO A 90 -7.27 10.45 -24.10
CA PRO A 90 -6.13 10.59 -25.00
C PRO A 90 -5.15 11.65 -24.51
N GLY A 91 -3.87 11.29 -24.39
CA GLY A 91 -2.82 12.16 -23.83
C GLY A 91 -2.60 12.01 -22.33
N ALA A 92 -3.39 11.17 -21.63
CA ALA A 92 -3.07 10.77 -20.27
C ALA A 92 -1.78 9.94 -20.23
N THR A 93 -1.11 9.99 -19.08
CA THR A 93 0.05 9.17 -18.78
C THR A 93 -0.10 8.51 -17.40
N PHE A 94 0.75 7.56 -17.10
CA PHE A 94 0.64 6.68 -15.93
C PHE A 94 2.01 6.35 -15.36
N ALA A 95 2.04 6.03 -14.07
CA ALA A 95 3.26 5.71 -13.33
C ALA A 95 3.33 4.21 -12.97
N GLY A 96 2.92 3.84 -11.76
CA GLY A 96 2.94 2.46 -11.27
C GLY A 96 1.56 2.00 -10.80
N GLY A 97 1.32 0.70 -10.90
CA GLY A 97 0.03 0.09 -10.57
C GLY A 97 0.12 -1.26 -9.87
N PRO A 98 0.69 -1.31 -8.65
CA PRO A 98 0.91 -2.56 -7.95
C PRO A 98 -0.40 -3.17 -7.43
N ALA A 99 -0.37 -4.50 -7.29
CA ALA A 99 -1.31 -5.19 -6.41
C ALA A 99 -0.98 -4.85 -4.94
N ILE A 100 -2.02 -4.80 -4.11
CA ILE A 100 -1.95 -4.60 -2.67
C ILE A 100 -2.80 -5.67 -1.97
N GLU A 101 -2.66 -5.78 -0.64
CA GLU A 101 -3.26 -6.83 0.20
C GLU A 101 -4.74 -7.10 -0.08
N ASP A 102 -5.53 -6.05 -0.36
CA ASP A 102 -6.97 -6.15 -0.59
C ASP A 102 -7.41 -5.62 -1.96
N GLY A 103 -6.48 -5.39 -2.89
CA GLY A 103 -6.83 -4.84 -4.19
C GLY A 103 -5.64 -4.41 -5.03
N PHE A 104 -5.80 -3.29 -5.73
CA PHE A 104 -4.75 -2.67 -6.54
C PHE A 104 -5.00 -1.17 -6.59
N TYR A 105 -4.00 -0.43 -7.06
CA TYR A 105 -4.22 0.93 -7.51
C TYR A 105 -3.46 1.19 -8.79
N TYR A 106 -3.72 2.32 -9.44
CA TYR A 106 -2.89 2.83 -10.51
C TYR A 106 -2.85 4.36 -10.46
N ASP A 107 -1.66 4.94 -10.63
CA ASP A 107 -1.42 6.37 -10.62
C ASP A 107 -1.39 6.97 -12.03
N PHE A 108 -2.18 8.02 -12.24
CA PHE A 108 -2.35 8.70 -13.53
C PHE A 108 -2.09 10.20 -13.44
N GLU A 109 -1.61 10.76 -14.55
CA GLU A 109 -1.68 12.18 -14.85
C GLU A 109 -2.56 12.36 -16.09
N LEU A 110 -3.63 13.14 -15.95
CA LEU A 110 -4.58 13.42 -17.03
C LEU A 110 -4.14 14.67 -17.82
N PRO A 111 -4.47 14.75 -19.12
CA PRO A 111 -4.11 15.91 -19.94
C PRO A 111 -4.78 17.18 -19.41
N ASP A 112 -4.16 18.32 -19.69
CA ASP A 112 -4.68 19.67 -19.39
C ASP A 112 -5.03 19.92 -17.91
N GLY A 113 -4.45 19.14 -16.98
CA GLY A 113 -4.71 19.25 -15.54
C GLY A 113 -6.11 18.75 -15.13
N ALA A 114 -6.75 17.93 -15.97
CA ALA A 114 -8.05 17.35 -15.65
C ALA A 114 -7.98 16.47 -14.38
N THR A 115 -9.12 16.34 -13.70
CA THR A 115 -9.24 15.48 -12.52
C THR A 115 -10.38 14.47 -12.68
N PHE A 116 -10.22 13.29 -12.11
CA PHE A 116 -11.28 12.28 -12.09
C PHE A 116 -12.43 12.73 -11.18
N SER A 117 -13.65 12.54 -11.66
CA SER A 117 -14.87 12.64 -10.88
C SER A 117 -15.39 11.25 -10.46
N GLU A 118 -16.35 11.20 -9.53
CA GLU A 118 -17.02 9.93 -9.20
C GLU A 118 -17.72 9.32 -10.42
N SER A 119 -18.34 10.13 -11.28
CA SER A 119 -18.96 9.65 -12.53
C SER A 119 -17.96 9.08 -13.53
N ASP A 120 -16.68 9.47 -13.45
CA ASP A 120 -15.64 8.89 -14.31
C ASP A 120 -15.31 7.46 -13.92
N LEU A 121 -15.42 7.10 -12.63
CA LEU A 121 -15.26 5.71 -12.19
C LEU A 121 -16.30 4.78 -12.84
N GLU A 122 -17.54 5.23 -13.01
CA GLU A 122 -18.57 4.46 -13.71
C GLU A 122 -18.21 4.23 -15.18
N ARG A 123 -17.72 5.27 -15.87
CA ARG A 123 -17.28 5.20 -17.27
C ARG A 123 -16.07 4.26 -17.42
N ILE A 124 -15.12 4.34 -16.50
CA ILE A 124 -13.94 3.46 -16.47
C ILE A 124 -14.35 2.01 -16.21
N ASP A 125 -15.25 1.76 -15.24
CA ASP A 125 -15.75 0.40 -14.96
C ASP A 125 -16.38 -0.24 -16.20
N VAL A 126 -17.23 0.52 -16.91
CA VAL A 126 -17.81 0.06 -18.19
C VAL A 126 -16.72 -0.26 -19.21
N ARG A 127 -15.74 0.62 -19.38
CA ARG A 127 -14.67 0.40 -20.36
C ARG A 127 -13.76 -0.79 -20.00
N MET A 128 -13.45 -0.97 -18.72
CA MET A 128 -12.72 -2.14 -18.24
C MET A 128 -13.48 -3.44 -18.53
N ARG A 129 -14.80 -3.47 -18.34
CA ARG A 129 -15.64 -4.63 -18.68
C ARG A 129 -15.63 -4.93 -20.17
N GLU A 130 -15.63 -3.92 -21.03
CA GLU A 130 -15.49 -4.12 -22.48
C GLU A 130 -14.13 -4.74 -22.85
N ILE A 131 -13.05 -4.29 -22.24
CA ILE A 131 -11.69 -4.85 -22.45
C ILE A 131 -11.62 -6.30 -21.96
N ILE A 132 -12.22 -6.61 -20.82
CA ILE A 132 -12.32 -7.98 -20.29
C ILE A 132 -13.13 -8.87 -21.24
N ALA A 133 -14.26 -8.39 -21.74
CA ALA A 133 -15.10 -9.13 -22.67
C ALA A 133 -14.42 -9.38 -24.03
N ALA A 134 -13.45 -8.53 -24.41
CA ALA A 134 -12.64 -8.70 -25.62
C ALA A 134 -11.57 -9.80 -25.49
N ASP A 135 -11.34 -10.35 -24.29
CA ASP A 135 -10.43 -11.47 -24.01
C ASP A 135 -9.03 -11.31 -24.65
N GLN A 136 -8.42 -10.15 -24.42
CA GLN A 136 -7.12 -9.78 -24.98
C GLN A 136 -6.02 -10.59 -24.29
N VAL A 137 -5.11 -11.19 -25.05
CA VAL A 137 -3.97 -11.94 -24.51
C VAL A 137 -2.96 -10.97 -23.92
N PHE A 138 -2.37 -11.32 -22.77
CA PHE A 138 -1.23 -10.59 -22.22
C PHE A 138 0.06 -11.14 -22.82
N GLU A 139 0.64 -10.41 -23.77
CA GLU A 139 1.85 -10.82 -24.49
C GLU A 139 3.08 -10.17 -23.85
N ARG A 140 3.91 -10.99 -23.21
CA ARG A 140 5.20 -10.55 -22.66
C ARG A 140 6.24 -10.39 -23.77
N PHE A 141 7.00 -9.30 -23.74
CA PHE A 141 8.19 -9.12 -24.55
C PHE A 141 9.24 -8.30 -23.81
N GLU A 142 10.49 -8.35 -24.27
CA GLU A 142 11.62 -7.64 -23.66
C GLU A 142 12.27 -6.72 -24.67
N LEU A 143 12.76 -5.57 -24.20
CA LEU A 143 13.52 -4.62 -24.99
C LEU A 143 14.73 -4.15 -24.19
N ASP A 144 15.82 -3.84 -24.89
CA ASP A 144 16.94 -3.12 -24.30
C ASP A 144 16.51 -1.68 -23.92
N LEU A 145 17.28 -1.04 -23.04
CA LEU A 145 16.95 0.26 -22.45
C LEU A 145 16.59 1.36 -23.48
N GLU A 146 17.36 1.50 -24.55
CA GLU A 146 17.13 2.56 -25.55
C GLU A 146 15.82 2.37 -26.33
N PRO A 147 15.55 1.20 -26.97
CA PRO A 147 14.23 0.92 -27.55
C PRO A 147 13.07 1.03 -26.55
N ALA A 148 13.28 0.62 -25.29
CA ALA A 148 12.28 0.75 -24.22
C ALA A 148 11.91 2.21 -23.94
N LYS A 149 12.91 3.11 -23.87
CA LYS A 149 12.70 4.56 -23.75
C LYS A 149 11.92 5.14 -24.93
N VAL A 150 12.21 4.69 -26.15
CA VAL A 150 11.47 5.11 -27.34
C VAL A 150 10.01 4.66 -27.27
N LEU A 151 9.76 3.42 -26.84
CA LEU A 151 8.40 2.88 -26.71
C LEU A 151 7.56 3.65 -25.68
N MET A 152 8.18 4.07 -24.58
CA MET A 152 7.53 4.80 -23.49
C MET A 152 7.78 6.32 -23.55
N ALA A 153 8.09 6.87 -24.73
CA ALA A 153 8.41 8.29 -24.89
C ALA A 153 7.28 9.22 -24.42
N ALA A 154 6.02 8.79 -24.54
CA ALA A 154 4.84 9.52 -24.06
C ALA A 154 4.60 9.38 -22.54
N HIS A 155 5.36 8.53 -21.85
CA HIS A 155 5.15 8.16 -20.45
C HIS A 155 6.35 8.58 -19.58
N PRO A 156 6.44 9.86 -19.16
CA PRO A 156 7.61 10.38 -18.43
C PRO A 156 7.89 9.65 -17.12
N TYR A 157 6.85 9.17 -16.42
CA TYR A 157 7.03 8.41 -15.18
C TYR A 157 7.65 7.03 -15.43
N LYS A 158 7.28 6.35 -16.52
CA LYS A 158 7.92 5.10 -16.94
C LYS A 158 9.38 5.33 -17.33
N GLN A 159 9.68 6.42 -18.04
CA GLN A 159 11.07 6.80 -18.33
C GLN A 159 11.88 7.06 -17.05
N ALA A 160 11.31 7.75 -16.07
CA ALA A 160 11.97 7.97 -14.79
C ALA A 160 12.29 6.67 -14.06
N PHE A 161 11.40 5.67 -14.08
CA PHE A 161 11.69 4.34 -13.53
C PHE A 161 12.85 3.65 -14.26
N MET A 162 12.90 3.74 -15.59
CA MET A 162 14.00 3.17 -16.38
C MET A 162 15.36 3.84 -16.07
N ASP A 163 15.38 5.17 -15.95
CA ASP A 163 16.59 5.92 -15.59
C ASP A 163 17.11 5.52 -14.21
N LEU A 164 16.21 5.40 -13.22
CA LEU A 164 16.56 4.99 -11.86
C LEU A 164 17.08 3.54 -11.81
N ALA A 165 16.43 2.64 -12.54
CA ALA A 165 16.90 1.26 -12.64
C ALA A 165 18.30 1.18 -13.27
N SER A 166 18.57 1.98 -14.30
CA SER A 166 19.92 2.06 -14.90
C SER A 166 20.98 2.60 -13.94
N ALA A 167 20.57 3.40 -12.96
CA ALA A 167 21.43 3.95 -11.90
C ALA A 167 21.60 2.99 -10.70
N GLY A 168 20.93 1.83 -10.69
CA GLY A 168 20.95 0.87 -9.59
C GLY A 168 20.05 1.25 -8.40
N GLU A 169 19.08 2.14 -8.60
CA GLU A 169 18.18 2.67 -7.57
C GLU A 169 16.74 2.16 -7.71
N ASP A 170 16.54 0.94 -8.21
CA ASP A 170 15.20 0.35 -8.38
C ASP A 170 14.60 -0.12 -7.04
N ALA A 171 13.98 0.81 -6.32
CA ALA A 171 13.23 0.55 -5.09
C ALA A 171 11.76 0.20 -5.35
N ASP A 172 11.24 0.51 -6.55
CA ASP A 172 9.80 0.52 -6.85
C ASP A 172 9.34 -0.77 -7.55
N GLY A 173 10.27 -1.60 -8.02
CA GLY A 173 9.97 -2.96 -8.50
C GLY A 173 9.39 -3.03 -9.90
N GLU A 174 9.42 -1.93 -10.65
CA GLU A 174 8.81 -1.78 -11.98
C GLU A 174 9.72 -2.29 -13.11
N VAL A 175 11.04 -2.39 -12.91
CA VAL A 175 12.00 -2.74 -13.97
C VAL A 175 12.61 -4.11 -13.71
N SER A 176 12.48 -5.07 -14.64
CA SER A 176 13.21 -6.34 -14.54
C SER A 176 14.72 -6.07 -14.43
N GLY A 177 15.37 -6.45 -13.33
CA GLY A 177 16.80 -6.19 -13.16
C GLY A 177 17.63 -6.81 -14.30
N GLY A 178 18.61 -6.06 -14.82
CA GLY A 178 19.44 -6.46 -15.97
C GLY A 178 19.47 -5.39 -17.06
N ASP A 179 20.08 -5.70 -18.20
CA ASP A 179 20.15 -4.79 -19.37
C ASP A 179 18.82 -4.75 -20.17
N GLN A 180 17.85 -5.60 -19.82
CA GLN A 180 16.58 -5.78 -20.53
C GLN A 180 15.36 -5.47 -19.66
N ILE A 181 14.40 -4.78 -20.26
CA ILE A 181 13.18 -4.30 -19.64
C ILE A 181 12.01 -5.08 -20.22
N SER A 182 11.21 -5.70 -19.34
CA SER A 182 10.02 -6.43 -19.73
C SER A 182 8.79 -5.54 -19.87
N PHE A 183 7.94 -5.91 -20.83
CA PHE A 183 6.70 -5.24 -21.18
C PHE A 183 5.60 -6.26 -21.40
N TYR A 184 4.37 -5.84 -21.20
CA TYR A 184 3.19 -6.62 -21.56
C TYR A 184 2.33 -5.81 -22.53
N ARG A 185 1.96 -6.45 -23.64
CA ARG A 185 0.99 -5.93 -24.59
C ARG A 185 -0.34 -6.65 -24.42
N ASN A 186 -1.43 -5.89 -24.35
CA ASN A 186 -2.78 -6.45 -24.44
C ASN A 186 -3.16 -6.56 -25.92
N THR A 187 -3.14 -7.79 -26.45
CA THR A 187 -3.39 -8.06 -27.86
C THR A 187 -4.76 -8.72 -28.03
N ALA A 188 -5.69 -8.00 -28.66
CA ALA A 188 -6.99 -8.55 -29.02
C ALA A 188 -6.84 -9.46 -30.26
N ALA A 189 -7.63 -10.54 -30.36
CA ALA A 189 -7.63 -11.39 -31.56
C ALA A 189 -7.95 -10.63 -32.86
N SER A 190 -8.68 -9.52 -32.76
CA SER A 190 -9.00 -8.64 -33.89
C SER A 190 -7.88 -7.64 -34.23
N ASP A 191 -6.88 -7.48 -33.37
CA ASP A 191 -5.77 -6.55 -33.59
C ASP A 191 -4.64 -7.22 -34.35
N THR A 192 -4.61 -7.00 -35.67
CA THR A 192 -3.51 -7.43 -36.54
C THR A 192 -2.45 -6.34 -36.73
N SER A 193 -2.61 -5.18 -36.10
CA SER A 193 -1.75 -4.01 -36.27
C SER A 193 -0.58 -3.98 -35.29
N GLY A 194 -0.69 -4.73 -34.17
CA GLY A 194 0.29 -4.70 -33.09
C GLY A 194 0.23 -3.42 -32.25
N ALA A 195 -0.86 -2.66 -32.32
CA ALA A 195 -1.07 -1.38 -31.64
C ALA A 195 -1.83 -1.51 -30.31
N GLY A 196 -1.77 -2.70 -29.69
CA GLY A 196 -2.33 -2.96 -28.37
C GLY A 196 -1.73 -2.05 -27.29
N PHE A 197 -2.46 -1.90 -26.19
CA PHE A 197 -1.94 -1.21 -25.00
C PHE A 197 -0.68 -1.91 -24.51
N VAL A 198 0.35 -1.15 -24.16
CA VAL A 198 1.60 -1.67 -23.62
C VAL A 198 1.88 -1.03 -22.26
N ASP A 199 2.24 -1.86 -21.30
CA ASP A 199 2.73 -1.44 -19.98
C ASP A 199 4.13 -2.00 -19.73
N MET A 200 4.96 -1.22 -19.04
CA MET A 200 6.26 -1.66 -18.54
C MET A 200 6.03 -2.36 -17.21
N CYS A 201 6.31 -3.65 -17.16
CA CYS A 201 5.97 -4.49 -16.02
C CYS A 201 6.80 -5.78 -16.03
N ARG A 202 7.17 -6.26 -14.83
CA ARG A 202 7.82 -7.57 -14.63
C ARG A 202 6.86 -8.76 -14.83
N GLY A 203 5.61 -8.59 -14.41
CA GLY A 203 4.60 -9.63 -14.31
C GLY A 203 4.91 -10.68 -13.24
N PRO A 204 4.36 -11.90 -13.32
CA PRO A 204 3.55 -12.43 -14.43
C PRO A 204 2.10 -11.91 -14.44
N HIS A 205 1.42 -12.10 -15.57
CA HIS A 205 0.00 -11.82 -15.74
C HIS A 205 -0.83 -13.11 -15.88
N VAL A 206 -2.15 -12.98 -15.67
CA VAL A 206 -3.08 -14.03 -16.09
C VAL A 206 -3.06 -14.18 -17.62
N PRO A 207 -3.55 -15.28 -18.21
CA PRO A 207 -3.33 -15.54 -19.64
C PRO A 207 -4.01 -14.54 -20.59
N SER A 208 -5.14 -13.98 -20.20
CA SER A 208 -5.88 -12.98 -20.98
C SER A 208 -6.81 -12.13 -20.11
N THR A 209 -7.28 -10.99 -20.61
CA THR A 209 -8.18 -10.10 -19.87
C THR A 209 -9.52 -10.77 -19.51
N GLY A 210 -9.98 -11.74 -20.30
CA GLY A 210 -11.20 -12.52 -20.01
C GLY A 210 -11.01 -13.55 -18.88
N ARG A 211 -9.77 -13.77 -18.44
CA ARG A 211 -9.41 -14.63 -17.31
C ARG A 211 -9.38 -13.88 -15.98
N LEU A 212 -9.63 -12.58 -16.01
CA LEU A 212 -9.84 -11.80 -14.80
C LEU A 212 -11.12 -12.26 -14.10
N GLY A 213 -11.09 -12.22 -12.77
CA GLY A 213 -12.25 -12.56 -11.96
C GLY A 213 -13.25 -11.42 -11.91
N HIS A 214 -13.65 -11.03 -10.70
CA HIS A 214 -14.61 -9.96 -10.46
C HIS A 214 -13.91 -8.80 -9.77
N PHE A 215 -14.12 -7.59 -10.28
CA PHE A 215 -13.53 -6.38 -9.73
C PHE A 215 -14.58 -5.33 -9.35
N ALA A 216 -14.15 -4.38 -8.52
CA ALA A 216 -14.85 -3.13 -8.25
C ALA A 216 -13.85 -1.98 -8.12
N LEU A 217 -14.15 -0.83 -8.73
CA LEU A 217 -13.43 0.42 -8.48
C LEU A 217 -13.95 1.04 -7.18
N MET A 218 -13.04 1.63 -6.39
CA MET A 218 -13.33 2.02 -5.01
C MET A 218 -13.35 3.54 -4.83
N ARG A 219 -12.23 4.21 -5.09
CA ARG A 219 -12.08 5.66 -4.86
C ARG A 219 -10.93 6.23 -5.65
N VAL A 220 -10.96 7.54 -5.84
CA VAL A 220 -9.84 8.35 -6.31
C VAL A 220 -9.15 9.00 -5.11
N ALA A 221 -7.82 9.08 -5.12
CA ALA A 221 -7.02 9.82 -4.15
C ALA A 221 -5.87 10.57 -4.85
N GLY A 222 -5.32 11.58 -4.20
CA GLY A 222 -4.04 12.17 -4.62
C GLY A 222 -2.86 11.33 -4.12
N ALA A 223 -1.85 11.15 -4.95
CA ALA A 223 -0.58 10.52 -4.58
C ALA A 223 0.58 11.30 -5.18
N TYR A 224 1.66 11.48 -4.45
CA TYR A 224 2.87 12.07 -5.02
C TYR A 224 3.72 10.97 -5.64
N PHE A 225 4.29 11.24 -6.82
CA PHE A 225 5.20 10.30 -7.46
C PHE A 225 6.36 9.94 -6.49
N ARG A 226 6.62 8.64 -6.31
CA ARG A 226 7.58 8.09 -5.32
C ARG A 226 7.35 8.53 -3.86
N GLY A 227 6.13 8.93 -3.51
CA GLY A 227 5.75 9.30 -2.14
C GLY A 227 6.38 10.59 -1.61
N SER A 228 6.95 11.43 -2.49
CA SER A 228 7.61 12.68 -2.10
C SER A 228 6.80 13.90 -2.55
N GLU A 229 6.42 14.77 -1.62
CA GLU A 229 5.70 16.02 -1.87
C GLU A 229 6.44 17.00 -2.82
N LYS A 230 7.74 16.76 -3.08
CA LYS A 230 8.56 17.52 -4.03
C LYS A 230 8.32 17.12 -5.48
N ASN A 231 7.66 15.98 -5.71
CA ASN A 231 7.39 15.43 -7.04
C ASN A 231 5.97 15.80 -7.51
N PRO A 232 5.67 15.63 -8.82
CA PRO A 232 4.32 15.85 -9.33
C PRO A 232 3.26 15.06 -8.56
N MET A 233 2.10 15.70 -8.37
CA MET A 233 0.92 15.06 -7.80
C MET A 233 0.16 14.31 -8.89
N LEU A 234 -0.02 13.02 -8.68
CA LEU A 234 -0.77 12.09 -9.52
C LEU A 234 -2.13 11.79 -8.91
N GLN A 235 -3.02 11.24 -9.73
CA GLN A 235 -4.33 10.78 -9.34
C GLN A 235 -4.36 9.25 -9.29
N ARG A 236 -4.54 8.73 -8.09
CA ARG A 236 -4.57 7.30 -7.79
C ARG A 236 -6.00 6.79 -7.84
N ILE A 237 -6.29 5.83 -8.71
CA ILE A 237 -7.54 5.07 -8.68
C ILE A 237 -7.29 3.77 -7.92
N TYR A 238 -8.06 3.54 -6.85
CA TYR A 238 -8.06 2.27 -6.12
C TYR A 238 -9.15 1.34 -6.67
N GLY A 239 -8.82 0.06 -6.78
CA GLY A 239 -9.75 -1.02 -7.12
C GLY A 239 -9.48 -2.27 -6.30
N THR A 240 -10.39 -3.24 -6.37
CA THR A 240 -10.20 -4.58 -5.81
C THR A 240 -10.60 -5.64 -6.82
N ALA A 241 -9.95 -6.80 -6.81
CA ALA A 241 -10.25 -7.92 -7.68
C ALA A 241 -10.20 -9.25 -6.91
N TRP A 242 -11.13 -10.15 -7.25
CA TRP A 242 -11.37 -11.42 -6.57
C TRP A 242 -11.66 -12.52 -7.59
N ALA A 243 -11.25 -13.75 -7.30
CA ALA A 243 -11.50 -14.90 -8.18
C ALA A 243 -13.00 -15.13 -8.46
N ASN A 244 -13.88 -14.88 -7.48
CA ASN A 244 -15.32 -15.11 -7.61
C ASN A 244 -16.17 -13.96 -7.05
N LYS A 245 -17.42 -13.87 -7.52
CA LYS A 245 -18.38 -12.81 -7.16
C LYS A 245 -18.75 -12.82 -5.67
N LYS A 246 -18.77 -14.00 -5.04
CA LYS A 246 -19.16 -14.14 -3.62
C LYS A 246 -18.13 -13.44 -2.73
N ASP A 247 -16.85 -13.65 -3.01
CA ASP A 247 -15.77 -13.07 -2.21
C ASP A 247 -15.66 -11.56 -2.41
N LEU A 248 -15.85 -11.07 -3.64
CA LEU A 248 -15.97 -9.63 -3.90
C LEU A 248 -17.13 -9.02 -3.09
N ALA A 249 -18.32 -9.62 -3.16
CA ALA A 249 -19.48 -9.11 -2.41
C ALA A 249 -19.25 -9.14 -0.90
N ALA A 250 -18.61 -10.19 -0.38
CA ALA A 250 -18.26 -10.30 1.03
C ALA A 250 -17.25 -9.21 1.44
N HIS A 251 -16.24 -8.93 0.61
CA HIS A 251 -15.27 -7.86 0.86
C HIS A 251 -15.94 -6.48 0.87
N LEU A 252 -16.75 -6.16 -0.14
CA LEU A 252 -17.47 -4.89 -0.21
C LEU A 252 -18.42 -4.69 0.99
N HIS A 253 -19.10 -5.76 1.42
CA HIS A 253 -19.93 -5.71 2.61
C HIS A 253 -19.12 -5.43 3.89
N ARG A 254 -17.94 -6.05 4.04
CA ARG A 254 -17.04 -5.76 5.17
C ARG A 254 -16.61 -4.28 5.19
N LEU A 255 -16.29 -3.71 4.03
CA LEU A 255 -15.94 -2.29 3.92
C LEU A 255 -17.11 -1.37 4.31
N GLU A 256 -18.32 -1.69 3.86
CA GLU A 256 -19.53 -0.96 4.24
C GLU A 256 -19.76 -1.01 5.76
N GLU A 257 -19.61 -2.19 6.37
CA GLU A 257 -19.74 -2.35 7.82
C GLU A 257 -18.61 -1.63 8.59
N ALA A 258 -17.41 -1.56 8.03
CA ALA A 258 -16.30 -0.80 8.61
C ALA A 258 -16.58 0.71 8.58
N ILE A 259 -17.10 1.25 7.48
CA ILE A 259 -17.47 2.67 7.34
C ILE A 259 -18.57 3.04 8.35
N LYS A 260 -19.55 2.15 8.60
CA LYS A 260 -20.59 2.36 9.63
C LYS A 260 -20.01 2.46 11.05
N ARG A 261 -18.81 1.93 11.28
CA ARG A 261 -18.14 1.86 12.59
C ARG A 261 -16.91 2.77 12.69
N ASP A 262 -16.71 3.64 11.70
CA ASP A 262 -15.63 4.63 11.72
C ASP A 262 -15.84 5.58 12.90
N HIS A 263 -14.86 5.65 13.81
CA HIS A 263 -14.96 6.48 15.02
C HIS A 263 -15.09 7.97 14.70
N ARG A 264 -14.64 8.43 13.53
CA ARG A 264 -14.78 9.84 13.11
C ARG A 264 -16.22 10.17 12.77
N ARG A 265 -16.90 9.24 12.08
CA ARG A 265 -18.33 9.33 11.79
C ARG A 265 -19.12 9.30 13.09
N LEU A 266 -18.85 8.33 13.95
CA LEU A 266 -19.53 8.20 15.25
C LEU A 266 -19.24 9.39 16.17
N ALA A 267 -18.03 9.93 16.15
CA ALA A 267 -17.67 11.11 16.95
C ALA A 267 -18.52 12.33 16.58
N ALA A 268 -18.77 12.54 15.28
CA ALA A 268 -19.64 13.60 14.80
C ALA A 268 -21.12 13.30 15.08
N GLU A 269 -21.62 12.11 14.71
CA GLU A 269 -23.03 11.73 14.89
C GLU A 269 -23.49 11.74 16.35
N LEU A 270 -22.60 11.40 17.28
CA LEU A 270 -22.90 11.30 18.71
C LEU A 270 -22.49 12.54 19.53
N ASP A 271 -21.93 13.57 18.88
CA ASP A 271 -21.43 14.79 19.52
C ASP A 271 -20.35 14.51 20.60
N LEU A 272 -19.35 13.70 20.24
CA LEU A 272 -18.29 13.27 21.16
C LEU A 272 -17.02 14.11 21.01
N VAL A 273 -16.54 14.27 19.77
CA VAL A 273 -15.24 14.89 19.47
C VAL A 273 -15.32 15.56 18.10
N SER A 274 -14.64 16.69 17.95
CA SER A 274 -14.42 17.36 16.66
C SER A 274 -12.95 17.67 16.41
N TRP A 275 -12.62 18.04 15.17
CA TRP A 275 -11.28 18.49 14.74
C TRP A 275 -11.43 19.78 13.93
N PRO A 276 -11.58 20.94 14.59
CA PRO A 276 -11.66 22.23 13.92
C PRO A 276 -10.39 22.53 13.14
N GLU A 277 -10.53 23.05 11.91
CA GLU A 277 -9.41 23.37 11.03
C GLU A 277 -8.49 24.43 11.66
N GLU A 278 -9.07 25.36 12.44
CA GLU A 278 -8.36 26.45 13.11
C GLU A 278 -7.35 25.98 14.15
N LEU A 279 -7.52 24.75 14.68
CA LEU A 279 -6.54 24.16 15.60
C LEU A 279 -5.39 23.47 14.87
N GLY A 280 -5.61 23.09 13.61
CA GLY A 280 -4.67 22.29 12.82
C GLY A 280 -4.90 20.78 12.94
N PRO A 281 -4.26 20.00 12.05
CA PRO A 281 -4.52 18.58 11.91
C PRO A 281 -4.05 17.80 13.15
N GLY A 282 -4.87 16.84 13.58
CA GLY A 282 -4.52 15.90 14.66
C GLY A 282 -4.63 16.51 16.05
N LEU A 283 -5.45 17.54 16.21
CA LEU A 283 -5.73 18.18 17.50
C LEU A 283 -7.24 18.11 17.76
N ALA A 284 -7.64 17.08 18.51
CA ALA A 284 -9.04 16.80 18.82
C ALA A 284 -9.59 17.71 19.93
N VAL A 285 -10.83 18.16 19.77
CA VAL A 285 -11.61 18.86 20.80
C VAL A 285 -12.67 17.91 21.35
N TRP A 286 -12.57 17.59 22.64
CA TRP A 286 -13.54 16.73 23.32
C TRP A 286 -14.77 17.52 23.73
N HIS A 287 -15.94 17.13 23.22
CA HIS A 287 -17.23 17.74 23.57
C HIS A 287 -17.73 17.16 24.90
N PRO A 288 -18.77 17.74 25.55
CA PRO A 288 -19.20 17.28 26.88
C PRO A 288 -19.47 15.77 26.99
N ARG A 289 -20.07 15.15 25.97
CA ARG A 289 -20.34 13.70 25.96
C ARG A 289 -19.06 12.88 25.78
N GLY A 290 -18.18 13.26 24.86
CA GLY A 290 -16.89 12.60 24.70
C GLY A 290 -15.99 12.78 25.93
N ALA A 291 -15.99 13.97 26.52
CA ALA A 291 -15.26 14.27 27.74
C ALA A 291 -15.74 13.41 28.92
N LEU A 292 -17.04 13.10 28.99
CA LEU A 292 -17.56 12.15 29.99
C LEU A 292 -17.04 10.72 29.75
N VAL A 293 -17.03 10.25 28.51
CA VAL A 293 -16.45 8.93 28.16
C VAL A 293 -14.98 8.87 28.56
N ARG A 294 -14.22 9.90 28.16
CA ARG A 294 -12.81 10.06 28.53
C ARG A 294 -12.62 10.07 30.04
N LYS A 295 -13.42 10.84 30.78
CA LYS A 295 -13.39 10.88 32.26
C LYS A 295 -13.58 9.48 32.86
N VAL A 296 -14.55 8.70 32.39
CA VAL A 296 -14.79 7.34 32.91
C VAL A 296 -13.58 6.44 32.67
N MET A 297 -12.95 6.53 31.49
CA MET A 297 -11.72 5.77 31.18
C MET A 297 -10.55 6.21 32.06
N GLU A 298 -10.36 7.53 32.22
CA GLU A 298 -9.31 8.10 33.06
C GLU A 298 -9.50 7.72 34.54
N ASP A 299 -10.71 7.85 35.09
CA ASP A 299 -11.03 7.47 36.47
C ASP A 299 -10.75 5.97 36.72
N TYR A 300 -11.11 5.11 35.77
CA TYR A 300 -10.76 3.69 35.83
C TYR A 300 -9.24 3.49 35.85
N SER A 301 -8.51 4.13 34.93
CA SER A 301 -7.05 4.04 34.88
C SER A 301 -6.42 4.52 36.19
N ARG A 302 -6.86 5.66 36.74
CA ARG A 302 -6.39 6.15 38.05
C ARG A 302 -6.65 5.11 39.15
N SER A 303 -7.87 4.57 39.25
CA SER A 303 -8.19 3.55 40.26
C SER A 303 -7.30 2.30 40.14
N ARG A 304 -7.01 1.84 38.92
CA ARG A 304 -6.12 0.69 38.69
C ARG A 304 -4.67 0.98 39.08
N HIS A 305 -4.16 2.17 38.79
CA HIS A 305 -2.79 2.57 39.16
C HIS A 305 -2.64 2.81 40.66
N GLU A 306 -3.62 3.44 41.30
CA GLU A 306 -3.65 3.62 42.76
C GLU A 306 -3.64 2.27 43.49
N THR A 307 -4.53 1.36 43.10
CA THR A 307 -4.55 -0.01 43.67
C THR A 307 -3.34 -0.86 43.27
N GLY A 308 -2.63 -0.47 42.22
CA GLY A 308 -1.39 -1.10 41.75
C GLY A 308 -0.12 -0.59 42.44
N GLY A 309 -0.23 0.38 43.36
CA GLY A 309 0.92 0.94 44.07
C GLY A 309 1.78 1.84 43.19
N TYR A 310 1.15 2.65 42.33
CA TYR A 310 1.78 3.73 41.58
C TYR A 310 1.60 5.07 42.29
N ASP A 311 2.65 5.88 42.29
CA ASP A 311 2.63 7.24 42.79
C ASP A 311 2.27 8.22 41.67
N PHE A 312 1.22 9.02 41.90
CA PHE A 312 0.73 9.96 40.91
C PHE A 312 1.63 11.18 40.82
N VAL A 313 2.03 11.53 39.59
CA VAL A 313 2.86 12.69 39.29
C VAL A 313 2.26 13.53 38.18
N PHE A 314 2.74 14.76 38.08
CA PHE A 314 2.38 15.70 37.01
C PHE A 314 3.66 16.39 36.52
N SER A 315 3.83 16.46 35.21
CA SER A 315 4.99 17.09 34.59
C SER A 315 4.61 18.17 33.57
N PRO A 316 5.45 19.21 33.37
CA PRO A 316 5.21 20.23 32.36
C PRO A 316 5.09 19.67 30.93
N HIS A 317 4.51 20.45 30.02
CA HIS A 317 4.39 20.09 28.59
C HIS A 317 5.60 20.49 27.74
N ILE A 318 6.51 21.31 28.27
CA ILE A 318 7.66 21.83 27.55
C ILE A 318 8.94 21.67 28.37
N ALA A 319 10.07 21.46 27.71
CA ALA A 319 11.39 21.43 28.35
C ALA A 319 12.49 21.91 27.40
N LYS A 320 13.61 22.34 28.00
CA LYS A 320 14.83 22.77 27.31
C LYS A 320 15.46 21.61 26.51
N SER A 321 16.12 21.95 25.40
CA SER A 321 16.85 21.00 24.54
C SER A 321 17.74 20.02 25.31
N VAL A 322 18.47 20.51 26.33
CA VAL A 322 19.39 19.72 27.14
C VAL A 322 18.75 18.47 27.77
N LEU A 323 17.46 18.50 28.14
CA LEU A 323 16.77 17.32 28.67
C LEU A 323 16.63 16.23 27.60
N TRP A 324 16.32 16.65 26.38
CA TRP A 324 16.09 15.78 25.22
C TRP A 324 17.39 15.26 24.62
N GLU A 325 18.44 16.07 24.61
CA GLU A 325 19.82 15.66 24.29
C GLU A 325 20.30 14.61 25.30
N THR A 326 20.15 14.89 26.61
CA THR A 326 20.59 13.97 27.67
C THR A 326 19.88 12.63 27.61
N SER A 327 18.61 12.63 27.18
CA SER A 327 17.81 11.41 27.05
C SER A 327 17.92 10.74 25.67
N GLY A 328 18.66 11.32 24.72
CA GLY A 328 18.85 10.81 23.35
C GLY A 328 17.68 11.06 22.38
N HIS A 329 16.61 11.71 22.82
CA HIS A 329 15.43 11.95 21.97
C HIS A 329 15.69 12.91 20.82
N LEU A 330 16.55 13.91 21.02
CA LEU A 330 16.93 14.80 19.91
C LEU A 330 17.85 14.13 18.89
N ASP A 331 18.50 13.01 19.23
CA ASP A 331 19.32 12.28 18.28
C ASP A 331 18.46 11.33 17.42
N PHE A 332 17.51 10.63 18.03
CA PHE A 332 16.73 9.58 17.35
C PHE A 332 15.32 9.99 16.94
N TYR A 333 14.75 11.03 17.55
CA TYR A 333 13.32 11.36 17.44
C TYR A 333 13.04 12.80 16.99
N LYS A 334 14.08 13.54 16.59
CA LYS A 334 13.98 14.97 16.22
C LYS A 334 12.91 15.24 15.17
N ASP A 335 12.86 14.42 14.12
CA ASP A 335 11.91 14.60 13.01
C ASP A 335 10.46 14.32 13.42
N GLY A 336 10.25 13.54 14.49
CA GLY A 336 8.95 13.28 15.10
C GLY A 336 8.58 14.29 16.21
N MET A 337 9.45 15.25 16.53
CA MET A 337 9.19 16.30 17.51
C MET A 337 8.69 17.57 16.82
N TYR A 338 7.86 18.33 17.54
CA TYR A 338 7.53 19.68 17.10
C TYR A 338 8.80 20.54 17.00
N PRO A 339 8.86 21.50 16.05
CA PRO A 339 9.99 22.41 15.93
C PRO A 339 10.30 23.15 17.24
N ALA A 340 11.57 23.50 17.41
CA ALA A 340 12.03 24.22 18.60
C ALA A 340 11.39 25.61 18.70
N MET A 341 11.04 26.00 19.92
CA MET A 341 10.70 27.37 20.28
C MET A 341 11.95 28.04 20.84
N GLU A 342 12.46 29.05 20.14
CA GLU A 342 13.64 29.81 20.56
C GLU A 342 13.23 30.97 21.49
N MET A 343 13.63 30.88 22.76
CA MET A 343 13.28 31.85 23.79
C MET A 343 14.45 32.06 24.76
N ASP A 344 14.76 33.31 25.07
CA ASP A 344 15.78 33.69 26.07
C ASP A 344 17.16 33.03 25.86
N GLY A 345 17.54 32.83 24.59
CA GLY A 345 18.81 32.18 24.23
C GLY A 345 18.83 30.67 24.45
N ALA A 346 17.67 30.02 24.59
CA ALA A 346 17.53 28.57 24.71
C ALA A 346 16.40 28.04 23.82
N SER A 347 16.60 26.81 23.34
CA SER A 347 15.61 26.06 22.57
C SER A 347 14.72 25.24 23.50
N TYR A 348 13.40 25.35 23.35
CA TYR A 348 12.40 24.57 24.06
C TYR A 348 11.59 23.70 23.11
N TYR A 349 11.19 22.53 23.58
CA TYR A 349 10.37 21.59 22.80
C TYR A 349 9.13 21.18 23.60
N PRO A 350 7.96 21.06 22.96
CA PRO A 350 6.85 20.28 23.49
C PRO A 350 7.27 18.83 23.72
N LYS A 351 6.80 18.22 24.80
CA LYS A 351 7.20 16.85 25.17
C LYS A 351 6.62 15.82 24.19
N PRO A 352 7.45 14.98 23.54
CA PRO A 352 6.97 13.84 22.75
C PRO A 352 6.63 12.60 23.62
N MET A 353 7.06 12.62 24.89
CA MET A 353 6.87 11.55 25.89
C MET A 353 7.15 12.08 27.31
N ASN A 354 6.70 11.34 28.34
CA ASN A 354 6.84 11.77 29.74
C ASN A 354 8.10 11.24 30.43
N CYS A 355 8.74 10.18 29.91
CA CYS A 355 9.82 9.46 30.57
C CYS A 355 10.95 10.36 31.12
N PRO A 356 11.49 11.35 30.36
CA PRO A 356 12.54 12.22 30.89
C PRO A 356 12.11 13.05 32.10
N PHE A 357 10.83 13.41 32.22
CA PHE A 357 10.31 14.12 33.38
C PHE A 357 10.17 13.21 34.60
N HIS A 358 9.72 11.96 34.40
CA HIS A 358 9.66 10.96 35.48
C HIS A 358 11.05 10.66 36.05
N VAL A 359 12.08 10.64 35.19
CA VAL A 359 13.49 10.53 35.61
C VAL A 359 13.93 11.75 36.44
N MET A 360 13.46 12.96 36.13
CA MET A 360 13.75 14.15 36.95
C MET A 360 13.14 14.05 38.34
N ILE A 361 11.94 13.47 38.47
CA ILE A 361 11.32 13.19 39.77
C ILE A 361 12.13 12.15 40.54
N TYR A 362 12.54 11.07 39.88
CA TYR A 362 13.40 10.05 40.49
C TYR A 362 14.73 10.66 41.00
N LYS A 363 15.36 11.52 40.17
CA LYS A 363 16.65 12.18 40.46
C LYS A 363 16.57 13.26 41.56
N SER A 364 15.37 13.71 41.93
CA SER A 364 15.18 14.79 42.92
C SER A 364 15.68 14.45 44.33
N GLN A 365 15.85 13.17 44.64
CA GLN A 365 16.25 12.67 45.96
C GLN A 365 17.15 11.44 45.82
N GLN A 366 18.02 11.23 46.82
CA GLN A 366 18.78 9.98 46.92
C GLN A 366 17.83 8.83 47.33
N ARG A 367 17.94 7.69 46.65
CA ARG A 367 17.11 6.49 46.90
C ARG A 367 17.95 5.34 47.44
N SER A 368 17.39 4.60 48.39
CA SER A 368 17.91 3.31 48.85
C SER A 368 17.41 2.19 47.95
N TYR A 369 18.14 1.07 47.91
CA TYR A 369 17.64 -0.16 47.26
C TYR A 369 16.32 -0.65 47.88
N ARG A 370 16.03 -0.27 49.12
CA ARG A 370 14.79 -0.60 49.83
C ARG A 370 13.59 0.22 49.39
N ASP A 371 13.82 1.39 48.78
CA ASP A 371 12.76 2.23 48.25
C ASP A 371 12.22 1.67 46.92
N LEU A 372 12.92 0.70 46.32
CA LEU A 372 12.51 0.03 45.11
C LEU A 372 11.56 -1.14 45.41
N PRO A 373 10.54 -1.37 44.57
CA PRO A 373 10.25 -0.70 43.29
C PRO A 373 9.53 0.65 43.46
N ILE A 374 9.98 1.67 42.72
CA ILE A 374 9.26 2.95 42.54
C ILE A 374 8.49 2.88 41.23
N ARG A 375 7.23 3.32 41.24
CA ARG A 375 6.38 3.38 40.05
C ARG A 375 5.71 4.74 40.03
N LEU A 376 5.93 5.51 38.97
CA LEU A 376 5.30 6.81 38.80
C LEU A 376 4.14 6.64 37.82
N PHE A 377 3.10 7.45 37.91
CA PHE A 377 1.99 7.42 36.97
C PHE A 377 1.54 8.82 36.62
N GLU A 378 1.33 9.08 35.33
CA GLU A 378 0.83 10.35 34.83
C GLU A 378 -0.12 10.10 33.66
N LEU A 379 -1.30 10.72 33.69
CA LEU A 379 -2.09 10.93 32.48
C LEU A 379 -1.44 12.05 31.66
N GLY A 380 -0.30 11.75 31.04
CA GLY A 380 0.63 12.71 30.47
C GLY A 380 0.24 13.10 29.05
N ALA A 381 -0.09 14.38 28.84
CA ALA A 381 -0.37 14.89 27.48
C ALA A 381 0.92 15.22 26.74
N VAL A 382 1.09 14.60 25.58
CA VAL A 382 2.30 14.66 24.74
C VAL A 382 1.95 15.11 23.32
N TYR A 383 2.97 15.58 22.61
CA TYR A 383 2.85 16.13 21.27
C TYR A 383 3.88 15.51 20.32
N ARG A 384 3.41 14.95 19.20
CA ARG A 384 4.25 14.35 18.16
C ARG A 384 3.96 14.99 16.81
N TYR A 385 5.01 15.30 16.07
CA TYR A 385 4.91 15.87 14.74
C TYR A 385 4.66 14.77 13.71
N GLU A 386 3.42 14.26 13.68
CA GLU A 386 2.98 13.33 12.65
C GLU A 386 2.80 14.06 11.31
N LEU A 387 3.19 13.42 10.20
CA LEU A 387 2.93 13.95 8.86
C LEU A 387 1.42 14.19 8.68
N SER A 388 1.05 15.31 8.04
CA SER A 388 -0.36 15.72 7.90
C SER A 388 -1.23 14.64 7.26
N GLY A 389 -0.71 13.96 6.23
CA GLY A 389 -1.39 12.86 5.55
C GLY A 389 -1.54 11.57 6.38
N ALA A 390 -0.79 11.43 7.48
CA ALA A 390 -0.85 10.27 8.35
C ALA A 390 -1.85 10.44 9.51
N VAL A 391 -2.32 11.66 9.80
CA VAL A 391 -3.28 11.94 10.86
C VAL A 391 -4.63 11.29 10.54
N HIS A 392 -5.21 10.59 11.52
CA HIS A 392 -6.46 9.86 11.35
C HIS A 392 -7.33 9.87 12.63
N GLY A 393 -8.16 10.91 12.77
CA GLY A 393 -9.08 11.09 13.90
C GLY A 393 -8.38 10.92 15.26
N LEU A 394 -8.89 10.03 16.12
CA LEU A 394 -8.27 9.69 17.41
C LEU A 394 -7.19 8.59 17.32
N LEU A 395 -7.10 7.82 16.24
CA LEU A 395 -6.17 6.70 16.13
C LEU A 395 -4.72 7.15 15.87
N ARG A 396 -4.55 8.23 15.10
CA ARG A 396 -3.25 8.85 14.85
C ARG A 396 -3.40 10.36 14.94
N SER A 397 -2.85 10.94 16.00
CA SER A 397 -3.08 12.32 16.45
C SER A 397 -1.76 12.99 16.78
N ARG A 398 -1.68 14.31 16.63
CA ARG A 398 -0.49 15.10 17.01
C ARG A 398 -0.47 15.46 18.48
N GLY A 399 -1.64 15.56 19.11
CA GLY A 399 -1.80 15.75 20.55
C GLY A 399 -2.64 14.63 21.14
N PHE A 400 -2.15 13.99 22.20
CA PHE A 400 -2.86 12.93 22.90
C PHE A 400 -2.37 12.77 24.35
N THR A 401 -3.16 12.07 25.16
CA THR A 401 -2.84 11.78 26.55
C THR A 401 -2.63 10.29 26.70
N GLN A 402 -1.49 9.91 27.27
CA GLN A 402 -1.17 8.52 27.59
C GLN A 402 -1.42 8.26 29.08
N ASP A 403 -1.86 7.06 29.43
CA ASP A 403 -1.77 6.51 30.77
C ASP A 403 -0.36 5.99 31.03
N ASP A 404 0.60 6.91 31.06
CA ASP A 404 2.04 6.63 31.10
C ASP A 404 2.53 6.37 32.53
N SER A 405 3.52 5.49 32.69
CA SER A 405 3.97 5.03 34.02
C SER A 405 5.42 4.55 34.08
#